data_AF-A0A5E4MV03-F1
#
_entry.id   AF-A0A5E4MV03-F1
#
_cell.length_a   1.000
_cell.length_b   1.000
_cell.length_c   1.000
_cell.angle_alpha   90.00
_cell.angle_beta   90.00
_cell.angle_gamma   90.00
#
_symmetry.space_group_name_H-M   'P 1'
#
loop_
_entity.id
_entity.type
_entity.pdbx_description
1 polymer ?
#
loop_
_entity_poly.entity_id
_entity_poly.type
_entity_poly.pdbx_seq_one_letter_code
_entity_poly.pdbx_strand_id
1 'polypeptide(L)'
;MASKSTEPESPKKNEKFDKFYTEVKEIEKRDSVLTSKQQIDRLLRPGASYFNLNPYEVLQLEHDTPLDEARKKYKRLSILVHPDKNQDDLERANNAFETVNRAWRTIDNDESRKKCLEIIQEAKDMTEFMIAEKRKKLKKEGKDTSVEEDDPAIMKRSIYVQTCKLFADLERKRKDHEARELQERKRKREQEIEEEQKATMSKEWQKNFDVIQGK
;
A
#
# COMPACT_ATOMS: atom_id res chain seq x y z
N MET A 1 -58.98 -19.64 -36.18
CA MET A 1 -57.56 -19.32 -36.00
C MET A 1 -57.45 -17.81 -35.98
N ALA A 2 -57.24 -17.20 -34.81
CA ALA A 2 -57.16 -15.75 -34.65
C ALA A 2 -55.77 -15.38 -34.13
N SER A 3 -55.01 -14.71 -35.00
CA SER A 3 -53.69 -14.15 -34.76
C SER A 3 -53.74 -13.14 -33.62
N LYS A 4 -52.89 -13.31 -32.59
CA LYS A 4 -52.71 -12.31 -31.53
C LYS A 4 -51.50 -11.47 -31.88
N SER A 5 -51.78 -10.23 -32.27
CA SER A 5 -50.83 -9.19 -32.64
C SER A 5 -49.83 -8.92 -31.52
N THR A 6 -48.54 -9.06 -31.80
CA THR A 6 -47.45 -8.53 -30.97
C THR A 6 -47.23 -7.07 -31.33
N GLU A 7 -47.58 -6.16 -30.42
CA GLU A 7 -47.20 -4.75 -30.53
C GLU A 7 -45.67 -4.60 -30.40
N PRO A 8 -45.03 -3.69 -31.17
CA PRO A 8 -43.60 -3.45 -31.06
C PRO A 8 -43.29 -2.67 -29.79
N GLU A 9 -42.48 -3.26 -28.89
CA GLU A 9 -41.97 -2.57 -27.71
C GLU A 9 -41.21 -1.29 -28.11
N SER A 10 -41.65 -0.15 -27.55
CA SER A 10 -41.10 1.16 -27.88
C SER A 10 -39.62 1.29 -27.42
N PRO A 11 -38.68 1.70 -28.29
CA PRO A 11 -37.24 1.76 -27.98
C PRO A 11 -36.88 2.72 -26.83
N LYS A 12 -37.72 3.73 -26.57
CA LYS A 12 -37.52 4.71 -25.48
C LYS A 12 -37.73 4.14 -24.07
N LYS A 13 -38.47 3.03 -23.93
CA LYS A 13 -38.61 2.34 -22.62
C LYS A 13 -37.36 1.50 -22.31
N ASN A 14 -36.75 0.92 -23.34
CA ASN A 14 -35.56 0.09 -23.18
C ASN A 14 -34.35 0.91 -22.74
N GLU A 15 -34.13 2.10 -23.32
CA GLU A 15 -33.03 2.99 -22.90
C GLU A 15 -33.17 3.50 -21.46
N LYS A 16 -34.40 3.78 -20.99
CA LYS A 16 -34.63 4.16 -19.59
C LYS A 16 -34.42 2.98 -18.64
N PHE A 17 -34.78 1.77 -19.07
CA PHE A 17 -34.59 0.56 -18.30
C PHE A 17 -33.11 0.16 -18.23
N ASP A 18 -32.35 0.29 -19.33
CA ASP A 18 -30.90 0.03 -19.36
C ASP A 18 -30.12 1.04 -18.53
N LYS A 19 -30.51 2.33 -18.57
CA LYS A 19 -29.97 3.37 -17.69
C LYS A 19 -30.27 3.07 -16.22
N PHE A 20 -31.48 2.64 -15.92
CA PHE A 20 -31.85 2.21 -14.56
C PHE A 20 -31.07 0.96 -14.13
N TYR A 21 -30.88 -0.03 -15.01
CA TYR A 21 -30.15 -1.26 -14.69
C TYR A 21 -28.65 -1.03 -14.52
N THR A 22 -28.07 -0.11 -15.30
CA THR A 22 -26.68 0.34 -15.14
C THR A 22 -26.52 1.17 -13.87
N GLU A 23 -27.44 2.07 -13.57
CA GLU A 23 -27.46 2.84 -12.33
C GLU A 23 -27.65 1.94 -11.10
N VAL A 24 -28.52 0.93 -11.15
CA VAL A 24 -28.70 -0.08 -10.09
C VAL A 24 -27.45 -0.95 -9.95
N LYS A 25 -26.82 -1.39 -11.04
CA LYS A 25 -25.53 -2.12 -10.97
C LYS A 25 -24.41 -1.25 -10.43
N GLU A 26 -24.39 0.04 -10.74
CA GLU A 26 -23.43 0.98 -10.19
C GLU A 26 -23.70 1.30 -8.72
N ILE A 27 -24.97 1.36 -8.31
CA ILE A 27 -25.40 1.47 -6.92
C ILE A 27 -25.03 0.21 -6.17
N GLU A 28 -25.31 -0.99 -6.69
CA GLU A 28 -24.84 -2.26 -6.12
C GLU A 28 -23.32 -2.32 -6.06
N LYS A 29 -22.60 -1.79 -7.06
CA LYS A 29 -21.12 -1.76 -7.06
C LYS A 29 -20.56 -0.70 -6.09
N ARG A 30 -21.31 0.39 -5.84
CA ARG A 30 -21.03 1.43 -4.83
C ARG A 30 -21.42 1.00 -3.41
N ASP A 31 -22.47 0.23 -3.24
CA ASP A 31 -22.95 -0.34 -1.97
C ASP A 31 -22.22 -1.64 -1.62
N SER A 32 -21.66 -2.32 -2.63
CA SER A 32 -20.64 -3.37 -2.53
C SER A 32 -19.29 -2.86 -2.04
N VAL A 33 -19.14 -1.57 -1.69
CA VAL A 33 -17.90 -0.96 -1.14
C VAL A 33 -17.66 -1.34 0.35
N LEU A 34 -17.91 -2.62 0.58
CA LEU A 34 -17.36 -3.58 1.52
C LEU A 34 -18.05 -3.65 2.89
N THR A 35 -18.76 -4.77 3.05
CA THR A 35 -19.09 -5.36 4.36
C THR A 35 -17.83 -5.53 5.21
N SER A 36 -17.99 -5.65 6.52
CA SER A 36 -16.87 -5.84 7.45
C SER A 36 -15.91 -6.96 7.03
N LYS A 37 -16.47 -8.11 6.62
CA LYS A 37 -15.69 -9.25 6.12
C LYS A 37 -14.87 -8.91 4.89
N GLN A 38 -15.46 -8.24 3.89
CA GLN A 38 -14.73 -7.89 2.68
C GLN A 38 -13.63 -6.86 2.97
N GLN A 39 -13.82 -5.93 3.91
CA GLN A 39 -12.76 -4.98 4.33
C GLN A 39 -11.57 -5.72 4.95
N ILE A 40 -11.86 -6.68 5.83
CA ILE A 40 -10.83 -7.52 6.45
C ILE A 40 -10.10 -8.35 5.39
N ASP A 41 -10.83 -9.01 4.49
CA ASP A 41 -10.26 -9.81 3.40
C ASP A 41 -9.37 -8.96 2.48
N ARG A 42 -9.80 -7.75 2.12
CA ARG A 42 -9.03 -6.80 1.32
C ARG A 42 -7.74 -6.39 2.00
N LEU A 43 -7.79 -6.08 3.30
CA LEU A 43 -6.65 -5.61 4.09
C LEU A 43 -5.63 -6.72 4.38
N LEU A 44 -6.10 -7.97 4.42
CA LEU A 44 -5.29 -9.15 4.72
C LEU A 44 -5.06 -10.05 3.50
N ARG A 45 -5.32 -9.53 2.29
CA ARG A 45 -5.11 -10.27 1.04
C ARG A 45 -3.64 -10.69 0.88
N PRO A 46 -3.35 -11.76 0.12
CA PRO A 46 -1.98 -12.04 -0.30
C PRO A 46 -1.35 -10.80 -0.95
N GLY A 47 -0.15 -10.42 -0.50
CA GLY A 47 0.53 -9.20 -0.93
C GLY A 47 0.14 -7.93 -0.16
N ALA A 48 -0.71 -8.01 0.88
CA ALA A 48 -1.06 -6.91 1.76
C ALA A 48 0.16 -6.16 2.34
N SER A 49 1.27 -6.87 2.58
CA SER A 49 2.54 -6.28 3.01
C SER A 49 3.12 -5.22 2.06
N TYR A 50 2.75 -5.27 0.77
CA TYR A 50 3.14 -4.30 -0.25
C TYR A 50 2.02 -3.28 -0.51
N PHE A 51 0.78 -3.75 -0.65
CA PHE A 51 -0.35 -2.86 -0.93
C PHE A 51 -0.66 -1.90 0.21
N ASN A 52 -0.50 -2.35 1.46
CA ASN A 52 -0.82 -1.54 2.64
C ASN A 52 0.29 -0.54 3.00
N LEU A 53 1.39 -0.49 2.22
CA LEU A 53 2.42 0.55 2.35
C LEU A 53 1.91 1.91 1.88
N ASN A 54 0.96 1.92 0.94
CA ASN A 54 0.31 3.15 0.52
C ASN A 54 -0.90 3.44 1.42
N PRO A 55 -0.86 4.51 2.24
CA PRO A 55 -1.96 4.83 3.16
C PRO A 55 -3.25 5.25 2.43
N TYR A 56 -3.16 5.80 1.22
CA TYR A 56 -4.32 6.19 0.41
C TYR A 56 -5.08 4.96 -0.12
N GLU A 57 -4.35 3.88 -0.46
CA GLU A 57 -4.94 2.60 -0.85
C GLU A 57 -5.67 1.93 0.34
N VAL A 58 -5.05 1.95 1.53
CA VAL A 58 -5.65 1.41 2.76
C VAL A 58 -6.95 2.14 3.12
N LEU A 59 -6.96 3.47 3.04
CA LEU A 59 -8.10 4.30 3.41
C LEU A 59 -9.11 4.52 2.26
N GLN A 60 -8.81 4.01 1.06
CA GLN A 60 -9.60 4.25 -0.16
C GLN A 60 -9.85 5.74 -0.40
N LEU A 61 -8.76 6.50 -0.41
CA LEU A 61 -8.75 7.95 -0.60
C LEU A 61 -8.07 8.30 -1.93
N GLU A 62 -8.53 9.37 -2.55
CA GLU A 62 -7.75 10.04 -3.59
C GLU A 62 -6.70 10.94 -2.92
N HIS A 63 -5.58 11.17 -3.60
CA HIS A 63 -4.44 11.89 -3.01
C HIS A 63 -4.73 13.38 -2.71
N ASP A 64 -5.73 13.94 -3.39
CA ASP A 64 -6.25 15.30 -3.23
C ASP A 64 -7.39 15.40 -2.21
N THR A 65 -7.81 14.28 -1.61
CA THR A 65 -8.92 14.27 -0.64
C THR A 65 -8.59 15.16 0.56
N PRO A 66 -9.47 16.12 0.93
CA PRO A 66 -9.27 16.96 2.11
C PRO A 66 -9.15 16.15 3.40
N LEU A 67 -8.40 16.66 4.39
CA LEU A 67 -8.14 15.93 5.63
C LEU A 67 -9.45 15.59 6.39
N ASP A 68 -10.44 16.49 6.34
CA ASP A 68 -11.74 16.28 6.99
C ASP A 68 -12.53 15.11 6.38
N GLU A 69 -12.46 14.95 5.05
CA GLU A 69 -13.09 13.83 4.36
C GLU A 69 -12.31 12.53 4.60
N ALA A 70 -10.98 12.61 4.59
CA ALA A 70 -10.11 11.49 4.95
C ALA A 70 -10.43 10.97 6.37
N ARG A 71 -10.66 11.89 7.32
CA ARG A 71 -11.03 11.56 8.71
C ARG A 71 -12.38 10.84 8.79
N LYS A 72 -13.36 11.26 7.99
CA LYS A 72 -14.69 10.59 7.92
C LYS A 72 -14.56 9.17 7.36
N LYS A 73 -13.78 8.99 6.29
CA LYS A 73 -13.50 7.69 5.68
C LYS A 73 -12.78 6.75 6.63
N TYR A 74 -11.75 7.24 7.33
CA TYR A 74 -11.05 6.51 8.38
C TYR A 74 -12.03 6.03 9.46
N LYS A 75 -12.85 6.92 10.03
CA LYS A 75 -13.84 6.54 11.06
C LYS A 75 -14.79 5.43 10.57
N ARG A 76 -15.28 5.53 9.34
CA ARG A 76 -16.17 4.51 8.75
C ARG A 76 -15.45 3.17 8.59
N LEU A 77 -14.23 3.16 8.05
CA LEU A 77 -13.42 1.96 7.89
C LEU A 77 -13.08 1.31 9.24
N SER A 78 -12.64 2.11 10.21
CA SER A 78 -12.35 1.67 11.58
C SER A 78 -13.52 0.95 12.23
N ILE A 79 -14.75 1.44 12.05
CA ILE A 79 -15.96 0.78 12.55
C ILE A 79 -16.19 -0.56 11.85
N LEU A 80 -16.01 -0.62 10.52
CA LEU A 80 -16.23 -1.85 9.77
C LEU A 80 -15.28 -2.97 10.19
N VAL A 81 -14.01 -2.66 10.43
CA VAL A 81 -12.98 -3.66 10.79
C VAL A 81 -12.75 -3.79 12.30
N HIS A 82 -13.56 -3.12 13.14
CA HIS A 82 -13.36 -3.13 14.58
C HIS A 82 -13.54 -4.55 15.17
N PRO A 83 -12.66 -5.01 16.08
CA PRO A 83 -12.77 -6.35 16.68
C PRO A 83 -14.11 -6.60 17.40
N ASP A 84 -14.65 -5.60 18.09
CA ASP A 84 -15.96 -5.71 18.79
C ASP A 84 -17.12 -6.09 17.86
N LYS A 85 -17.08 -5.66 16.60
CA LYS A 85 -18.11 -5.94 15.59
C LYS A 85 -17.85 -7.21 14.79
N ASN A 86 -16.65 -7.77 14.89
CA ASN A 86 -16.17 -8.93 14.12
C ASN A 86 -15.62 -9.99 15.09
N GLN A 87 -16.43 -10.35 16.10
CA GLN A 87 -16.00 -11.26 17.17
C GLN A 87 -15.75 -12.69 16.66
N ASP A 88 -16.36 -13.05 15.54
CA ASP A 88 -16.16 -14.30 14.81
C ASP A 88 -14.77 -14.39 14.14
N ASP A 89 -14.11 -13.25 13.89
CA ASP A 89 -12.81 -13.18 13.22
C ASP A 89 -11.86 -12.19 13.93
N LEU A 90 -11.74 -12.34 15.25
CA LEU A 90 -11.10 -11.37 16.13
C LEU A 90 -9.64 -11.05 15.75
N GLU A 91 -8.83 -12.07 15.45
CA GLU A 91 -7.42 -11.87 15.10
C GLU A 91 -7.26 -11.08 13.80
N ARG A 92 -8.04 -11.44 12.77
CA ARG A 92 -7.99 -10.75 11.47
C ARG A 92 -8.56 -9.34 11.58
N ALA A 93 -9.65 -9.16 12.34
CA ALA A 93 -10.21 -7.84 12.62
C ALA A 93 -9.19 -6.92 13.32
N ASN A 94 -8.47 -7.43 14.33
CA ASN A 94 -7.39 -6.67 14.98
C ASN A 94 -6.30 -6.26 13.98
N ASN A 95 -5.78 -7.21 13.19
CA ASN A 95 -4.74 -6.92 12.19
C ASN A 95 -5.20 -5.90 11.12
N ALA A 96 -6.45 -6.02 10.67
CA ALA A 96 -7.05 -5.07 9.72
C ALA A 96 -7.23 -3.68 10.35
N PHE A 97 -7.71 -3.61 11.58
CA PHE A 97 -7.87 -2.37 12.34
C PHE A 97 -6.53 -1.67 12.58
N GLU A 98 -5.49 -2.40 12.98
CA GLU A 98 -4.14 -1.85 13.13
C GLU A 98 -3.60 -1.29 11.81
N THR A 99 -3.87 -1.96 10.69
CA THR A 99 -3.46 -1.49 9.37
C THR A 99 -4.14 -0.16 9.03
N VAL A 100 -5.45 -0.05 9.25
CA VAL A 100 -6.23 1.18 9.04
C VAL A 100 -5.72 2.31 9.94
N ASN A 101 -5.45 2.02 11.22
CA ASN A 101 -4.90 2.99 12.16
C ASN A 101 -3.51 3.48 11.77
N ARG A 102 -2.65 2.59 11.30
CA ARG A 102 -1.31 2.95 10.83
C ARG A 102 -1.39 3.89 9.63
N ALA A 103 -2.24 3.58 8.65
CA ALA A 103 -2.45 4.45 7.49
C ALA A 103 -2.99 5.82 7.90
N TRP A 104 -3.94 5.88 8.84
CA TRP A 104 -4.45 7.15 9.35
C TRP A 104 -3.38 7.98 10.04
N ARG A 105 -2.54 7.38 10.89
CA ARG A 105 -1.41 8.10 11.53
C ARG A 105 -0.46 8.73 10.51
N THR A 106 -0.25 8.07 9.36
CA THR A 106 0.56 8.63 8.27
C THR A 106 -0.13 9.81 7.58
N ILE A 107 -1.45 9.77 7.39
CA ILE A 107 -2.21 10.86 6.73
C ILE A 107 -2.47 12.04 7.67
N ASP A 108 -2.72 11.79 8.96
CA ASP A 108 -3.00 12.82 9.98
C ASP A 108 -1.73 13.58 10.41
N ASN A 109 -0.54 13.07 10.06
CA ASN A 109 0.73 13.74 10.26
C ASN A 109 1.16 14.47 8.98
N ASP A 110 1.24 15.79 9.03
CA ASP A 110 1.54 16.63 7.84
C ASP A 110 2.86 16.26 7.15
N GLU A 111 3.91 15.98 7.90
CA GLU A 111 5.23 15.63 7.34
C GLU A 111 5.18 14.28 6.60
N SER A 112 4.57 13.28 7.23
CA SER A 112 4.42 11.94 6.66
C SER A 112 3.47 11.96 5.46
N ARG A 113 2.39 12.73 5.53
CA ARG A 113 1.47 12.95 4.43
C ARG A 113 2.17 13.61 3.25
N LYS A 114 2.98 14.64 3.49
CA LYS A 114 3.77 15.32 2.46
C LYS A 114 4.72 14.36 1.75
N LYS A 115 5.47 13.54 2.50
CA LYS A 115 6.33 12.48 1.92
C LYS A 115 5.54 11.52 1.05
N CYS A 116 4.35 11.12 1.47
CA CYS A 116 3.49 10.25 0.66
C CYS A 116 3.04 10.94 -0.64
N LEU A 117 2.75 12.24 -0.61
CA LEU A 117 2.41 13.02 -1.81
C LEU A 117 3.60 13.18 -2.75
N GLU A 118 4.81 13.38 -2.23
CA GLU A 118 6.05 13.44 -3.01
C GLU A 118 6.27 12.12 -3.77
N ILE A 119 6.10 10.97 -3.11
CA ILE A 119 6.17 9.64 -3.74
C ILE A 119 5.14 9.49 -4.87
N ILE A 120 3.90 9.95 -4.63
CA ILE A 120 2.84 9.89 -5.65
C ILE A 120 3.17 10.79 -6.84
N GLN A 121 3.73 11.98 -6.59
CA GLN A 121 4.14 12.89 -7.66
C GLN A 121 5.30 12.30 -8.47
N GLU A 122 6.32 11.75 -7.82
CA GLU A 122 7.42 11.06 -8.50
C GLU A 122 6.90 9.92 -9.37
N ALA A 123 5.94 9.13 -8.89
CA ALA A 123 5.33 8.07 -9.68
C ALA A 123 4.58 8.59 -10.93
N LYS A 124 3.93 9.77 -10.83
CA LYS A 124 3.30 10.43 -11.99
C LYS A 124 4.36 10.86 -13.01
N ASP A 125 5.38 11.59 -12.55
CA ASP A 125 6.46 12.11 -13.40
C ASP A 125 7.20 10.97 -14.11
N MET A 126 7.49 9.87 -13.39
CA MET A 126 8.08 8.66 -13.97
C MET A 126 7.18 8.04 -15.04
N THR A 127 5.88 7.95 -14.78
CA THR A 127 4.92 7.37 -15.74
C THR A 127 4.84 8.22 -17.01
N GLU A 128 4.73 9.53 -16.87
CA GLU A 128 4.73 10.48 -17.99
C GLU A 128 6.02 10.40 -18.80
N PHE A 129 7.18 10.34 -18.12
CA PHE A 129 8.47 10.19 -18.78
C PHE A 129 8.56 8.88 -19.58
N MET A 130 8.13 7.76 -19.00
CA MET A 130 8.11 6.47 -19.69
C MET A 130 7.22 6.50 -20.93
N ILE A 131 6.06 7.15 -20.85
CA ILE A 131 5.15 7.33 -21.98
C ILE A 131 5.78 8.20 -23.07
N ALA A 132 6.41 9.31 -22.69
CA ALA A 132 7.12 10.18 -23.64
C ALA A 132 8.24 9.44 -24.37
N GLU A 133 9.03 8.62 -23.67
CA GLU A 133 10.08 7.80 -24.27
C GLU A 133 9.52 6.68 -25.17
N LYS A 134 8.39 6.04 -24.80
CA LYS A 134 7.67 5.10 -25.68
C LYS A 134 7.26 5.77 -26.99
N ARG A 135 6.61 6.94 -26.92
CA ARG A 135 6.19 7.72 -28.10
C ARG A 135 7.38 8.11 -28.98
N LYS A 136 8.48 8.56 -28.37
CA LYS A 136 9.72 8.91 -29.08
C LYS A 136 10.35 7.70 -29.78
N LYS A 137 10.31 6.53 -29.17
CA LYS A 137 10.78 5.27 -29.77
C LYS A 137 9.91 4.86 -30.96
N LEU A 138 8.59 4.88 -30.83
CA LEU A 138 7.66 4.57 -31.91
C LEU A 138 7.85 5.50 -33.11
N LYS A 139 8.03 6.80 -32.86
CA LYS A 139 8.34 7.79 -33.90
C LYS A 139 9.65 7.49 -34.64
N LYS A 140 10.71 7.08 -33.93
CA LYS A 140 11.99 6.66 -34.55
C LYS A 140 11.86 5.39 -35.39
N GLU A 141 10.98 4.49 -34.98
CA GLU A 141 10.67 3.25 -35.72
C GLU A 141 9.68 3.47 -36.88
N GLY A 142 9.22 4.71 -37.12
CA GLY A 142 8.24 5.04 -38.16
C GLY A 142 6.85 4.43 -37.90
N LYS A 143 6.56 4.02 -36.66
CA LYS A 143 5.27 3.46 -36.24
C LYS A 143 4.34 4.57 -35.74
N ASP A 144 3.05 4.23 -35.66
CA ASP A 144 2.07 5.09 -35.00
C ASP A 144 2.48 5.39 -33.55
N THR A 145 2.31 6.64 -33.13
CA THR A 145 2.71 7.13 -31.80
C THR A 145 1.62 6.95 -30.74
N SER A 146 0.47 6.37 -31.11
CA SER A 146 -0.57 6.02 -30.14
C SER A 146 -0.01 5.05 -29.10
N VAL A 147 -0.34 5.33 -27.85
CA VAL A 147 0.03 4.50 -26.70
C VAL A 147 -1.24 4.13 -25.92
N GLU A 148 -1.21 3.00 -25.23
CA GLU A 148 -2.35 2.54 -24.43
C GLU A 148 -2.73 3.56 -23.35
N GLU A 149 -1.73 4.25 -22.80
CA GLU A 149 -1.92 5.29 -21.77
C GLU A 149 -2.55 6.59 -22.29
N ASP A 150 -2.90 6.70 -23.58
CA ASP A 150 -3.75 7.79 -24.10
C ASP A 150 -5.17 7.72 -23.53
N ASP A 151 -5.63 6.52 -23.13
CA ASP A 151 -6.86 6.35 -22.35
C ASP A 151 -6.64 6.80 -20.89
N PRO A 152 -7.42 7.79 -20.38
CA PRO A 152 -7.31 8.25 -18.99
C PRO A 152 -7.43 7.15 -17.93
N ALA A 153 -8.21 6.09 -18.20
CA ALA A 153 -8.35 4.97 -17.27
C ALA A 153 -7.07 4.12 -17.19
N ILE A 154 -6.41 3.92 -18.33
CA ILE A 154 -5.13 3.21 -18.40
C ILE A 154 -4.03 4.08 -17.78
N MET A 155 -4.01 5.39 -18.04
CA MET A 155 -3.09 6.32 -17.38
C MET A 155 -3.22 6.27 -15.85
N LYS A 156 -4.46 6.38 -15.32
CA LYS A 156 -4.71 6.29 -13.87
C LYS A 156 -4.21 4.97 -13.30
N ARG A 157 -4.42 3.86 -14.02
CA ARG A 157 -3.93 2.54 -13.62
C ARG A 157 -2.40 2.44 -13.66
N SER A 158 -1.74 3.00 -14.67
CA SER A 158 -0.28 3.02 -14.78
C SER A 158 0.36 3.81 -13.64
N ILE A 159 -0.17 5.00 -13.33
CA ILE A 159 0.26 5.81 -12.19
C ILE A 159 0.06 5.04 -10.87
N TYR A 160 -1.09 4.38 -10.70
CA TYR A 160 -1.37 3.57 -9.51
C TYR A 160 -0.33 2.44 -9.35
N VAL A 161 -0.06 1.68 -10.41
CA VAL A 161 0.93 0.59 -10.40
C VAL A 161 2.32 1.14 -10.07
N GLN A 162 2.72 2.27 -10.68
CA GLN A 162 4.01 2.89 -10.44
C GLN A 162 4.13 3.40 -8.99
N THR A 163 3.06 3.97 -8.45
CA THR A 163 2.99 4.42 -7.05
C THR A 163 3.20 3.24 -6.10
N CYS A 164 2.48 2.14 -6.28
CA CYS A 164 2.64 0.94 -5.44
C CYS A 164 4.06 0.38 -5.50
N LYS A 165 4.71 0.39 -6.67
CA LYS A 165 6.10 -0.04 -6.81
C LYS A 165 7.05 0.85 -6.00
N LEU A 166 6.89 2.17 -6.11
CA LEU A 166 7.78 3.11 -5.42
C LEU A 166 7.67 3.00 -3.89
N PHE A 167 6.45 2.88 -3.35
CA PHE A 167 6.26 2.59 -1.92
C PHE A 167 6.94 1.27 -1.49
N ALA A 168 6.81 0.21 -2.29
CA ALA A 168 7.45 -1.08 -2.02
C ALA A 168 8.98 -1.02 -2.07
N ASP A 169 9.54 -0.29 -3.03
CA ASP A 169 10.98 -0.12 -3.21
C ASP A 169 11.59 0.70 -2.08
N LEU A 170 10.92 1.76 -1.63
CA LEU A 170 11.35 2.56 -0.49
C LEU A 170 11.31 1.77 0.82
N GLU A 171 10.26 0.98 1.04
CA GLU A 171 10.18 0.11 2.22
C GLU A 171 11.26 -0.98 2.20
N ARG A 172 11.56 -1.55 1.03
CA ARG A 172 12.66 -2.51 0.88
C ARG A 172 13.99 -1.87 1.25
N LYS A 173 14.29 -0.69 0.68
CA LYS A 173 15.52 0.08 0.99
C LYS A 173 15.62 0.41 2.48
N ARG A 174 14.51 0.77 3.13
CA ARG A 174 14.45 1.02 4.58
C ARG A 174 14.82 -0.22 5.38
N LYS A 175 14.19 -1.36 5.10
CA LYS A 175 14.49 -2.63 5.78
C LYS A 175 15.94 -3.08 5.57
N ASP A 176 16.46 -2.93 4.36
CA ASP A 176 17.86 -3.26 4.05
C ASP A 176 18.85 -2.36 4.78
N HIS A 177 18.48 -1.09 5.02
CA HIS A 177 19.27 -0.18 5.85
C HIS A 177 19.23 -0.59 7.32
N GLU A 178 18.04 -0.79 7.88
CA GLU A 178 17.85 -1.19 9.29
C GLU A 178 18.54 -2.52 9.61
N ALA A 179 18.50 -3.48 8.67
CA ALA A 179 19.19 -4.76 8.81
C ALA A 179 20.72 -4.59 8.88
N ARG A 180 21.29 -3.72 8.04
CA ARG A 180 22.72 -3.41 8.04
C ARG A 180 23.15 -2.75 9.34
N GLU A 181 22.41 -1.74 9.81
CA GLU A 181 22.69 -1.07 11.08
C GLU A 181 22.62 -2.03 12.27
N LEU A 182 21.62 -2.92 12.29
CA LEU A 182 21.49 -3.94 13.33
C LEU A 182 22.69 -4.90 13.32
N GLN A 183 23.12 -5.33 12.14
CA GLN A 183 24.26 -6.22 11.97
C GLN A 183 25.57 -5.55 12.42
N GLU A 184 25.79 -4.29 12.06
CA GLU A 184 26.95 -3.51 12.50
C GLU A 184 26.97 -3.34 14.02
N ARG A 185 25.82 -3.00 14.63
CA ARG A 185 25.69 -2.89 16.09
C ARG A 185 25.95 -4.21 16.80
N LYS A 186 25.49 -5.33 16.25
CA LYS A 186 25.78 -6.67 16.78
C LYS A 186 27.27 -6.99 16.71
N ARG A 187 27.90 -6.79 15.54
CA ARG A 187 29.34 -7.02 15.35
C ARG A 187 30.19 -6.19 16.31
N LYS A 188 29.85 -4.91 16.49
CA LYS A 188 30.56 -4.03 17.42
C LYS A 188 30.46 -4.53 18.86
N ARG A 189 29.26 -4.94 19.29
CA ARG A 189 29.05 -5.48 20.64
C ARG A 189 29.77 -6.81 20.87
N GLU A 190 29.82 -7.68 19.87
CA GLU A 190 30.58 -8.93 19.93
C GLU A 190 32.09 -8.67 20.07
N GLN A 191 32.62 -7.69 19.34
CA GLN A 191 34.02 -7.25 19.47
C GLN A 191 34.32 -6.68 20.86
N GLU A 192 33.46 -5.82 21.40
CA GLU A 192 33.61 -5.28 22.77
C GLU A 192 33.64 -6.40 23.83
N ILE A 193 32.74 -7.39 23.72
CA ILE A 193 32.71 -8.56 24.62
C ILE A 193 33.99 -9.40 24.49
N GLU A 194 34.48 -9.63 23.27
CA GLU A 194 35.71 -10.40 23.05
C GLU A 194 36.94 -9.66 23.62
N GLU A 195 37.00 -8.34 23.48
CA GLU A 195 38.05 -7.50 24.07
C GLU A 195 38.00 -7.52 25.60
N GLU A 196 36.81 -7.41 26.20
CA GLU A 196 36.60 -7.54 27.65
C GLU A 196 37.04 -8.92 28.17
N GLN A 197 36.68 -9.99 27.46
CA GLN A 197 37.09 -11.35 27.80
C GLN A 197 38.60 -11.52 27.69
N LYS A 198 39.22 -11.07 26.60
CA LYS A 198 40.69 -11.11 26.43
C LYS A 198 41.40 -10.30 27.51
N ALA A 199 40.90 -9.12 27.85
CA ALA A 199 41.47 -8.29 28.92
C ALA A 199 41.35 -8.97 30.29
N THR A 200 40.22 -9.63 30.55
CA THR A 200 40.01 -10.39 31.80
C THR A 200 40.95 -11.59 31.87
N MET A 201 41.02 -12.40 30.81
CA MET A 201 41.93 -13.53 30.69
C MET A 201 43.40 -13.11 30.82
N SER A 202 43.80 -11.99 30.22
CA SER A 202 45.16 -11.45 30.33
C SER A 202 45.48 -11.00 31.75
N LYS A 203 44.56 -10.33 32.45
CA LYS A 203 44.71 -9.95 33.86
C LYS A 203 44.82 -11.17 34.77
N GLU A 204 44.00 -12.20 34.54
CA GLU A 204 44.07 -13.47 35.29
C GLU A 204 45.38 -14.21 35.05
N TRP A 205 45.83 -14.27 33.79
CA TRP A 205 47.12 -14.87 33.44
C TRP A 205 48.29 -14.15 34.13
N GLN A 206 48.31 -12.82 34.12
CA GLN A 206 49.37 -12.03 34.77
C GLN A 206 49.40 -12.29 36.29
N LYS A 207 48.24 -12.29 36.95
CA LYS A 207 48.15 -12.62 38.39
C LYS A 207 48.68 -14.02 38.70
N ASN A 208 48.30 -15.01 37.90
CA ASN A 208 48.77 -16.38 38.07
C ASN A 208 50.29 -16.50 37.80
N PHE A 209 50.80 -15.77 36.81
CA PHE A 209 52.22 -15.73 36.49
C PHE A 209 53.05 -15.10 37.64
N ASP A 210 52.62 -13.97 38.18
CA ASP A 210 53.31 -13.28 39.27
C ASP A 210 53.34 -14.12 40.57
N VAL A 211 52.28 -14.90 40.85
CA VAL A 211 52.25 -15.84 41.99
C VAL A 211 53.24 -17.01 41.82
N ILE A 212 53.50 -17.45 40.59
CA ILE A 212 54.47 -18.51 40.30
C ILE A 212 55.91 -17.99 40.43
N GLN A 213 56.17 -16.74 40.07
CA GLN A 213 57.50 -16.12 40.16
C GLN A 213 57.83 -15.58 41.56
N GLY A 214 56.83 -15.28 42.38
CA GLY A 214 56.98 -14.78 43.75
C GLY A 214 57.11 -15.85 44.85
N LYS A 215 57.21 -17.13 44.48
CA LYS A 215 57.56 -18.25 45.37
C LYS A 215 58.95 -18.77 45.05
#